data_AF-A0A1V5TCP6-F1
#
_entry.id   AF-A0A1V5TCP6-F1
#
_cell.length_a   1.000
_cell.length_b   1.000
_cell.length_c   1.000
_cell.angle_alpha   90.00
_cell.angle_beta   90.00
_cell.angle_gamma   90.00
#
_symmetry.space_group_name_H-M   'P 1'
#
loop_
_entity.id
_entity.type
_entity.pdbx_description
1 polymer ?
#
loop_
_entity_poly.entity_id
_entity_poly.type
_entity_poly.pdbx_seq_one_letter_code
_entity_poly.pdbx_strand_id
1 'polypeptide(L)'
;MTYSTDMFSMLQGIPQETLIDILKHQTTIHSIDFSGLSFENEDFSGKTFIGCRFSNVSFTGVKMDRCRCRMCFFEFSAFTASSFTETDIQFSSFAGVRISGCTFAGSDLLNNNFNGITSFDTSFNDSDLYNSRFIMASLADTSFQNCNLKKTMFMQTPRSNVSFKSSNTREALFGKGENPE
;
A
#
# COMPACT_ATOMS: atom_id res chain seq x y z
N MET A 1 -4.42 1.86 -36.51
CA MET A 1 -5.40 2.12 -35.44
C MET A 1 -4.64 2.19 -34.13
N THR A 2 -4.25 3.38 -33.68
CA THR A 2 -3.51 3.56 -32.43
C THR A 2 -3.95 4.87 -31.80
N TYR A 3 -5.05 4.82 -31.07
CA TYR A 3 -5.32 5.75 -29.98
C TYR A 3 -5.58 4.88 -28.74
N SER A 4 -4.49 4.38 -28.15
CA SER A 4 -4.49 4.05 -26.73
C SER A 4 -4.23 5.35 -26.00
N THR A 5 -5.21 6.25 -26.03
CA THR A 5 -5.22 7.42 -25.14
C THR A 5 -5.36 6.84 -23.75
N ASP A 6 -4.30 6.93 -22.93
CA ASP A 6 -4.31 6.44 -21.55
C ASP A 6 -5.59 6.97 -20.89
N MET A 7 -6.36 6.10 -20.22
CA MET A 7 -7.63 6.50 -19.59
C MET A 7 -7.41 7.68 -18.62
N PHE A 8 -6.23 7.76 -18.00
CA PHE A 8 -5.84 8.87 -17.16
C PHE A 8 -5.45 10.14 -17.92
N SER A 9 -5.02 10.03 -19.18
CA SER A 9 -4.74 11.20 -20.02
C SER A 9 -6.01 12.01 -20.34
N MET A 10 -7.20 11.39 -20.28
CA MET A 10 -8.49 12.10 -20.38
C MET A 10 -8.84 12.90 -19.12
N LEU A 11 -8.12 12.71 -18.01
CA LEU A 11 -8.32 13.43 -16.75
C LEU A 11 -7.24 14.49 -16.49
N GLN A 12 -6.33 14.72 -17.45
CA GLN A 12 -5.38 15.82 -17.35
C GLN A 12 -6.12 17.16 -17.33
N GLY A 13 -5.84 17.97 -16.30
CA GLY A 13 -6.42 19.30 -16.14
C GLY A 13 -7.69 19.37 -15.29
N ILE A 14 -8.12 18.29 -14.64
CA ILE A 14 -9.14 18.39 -13.59
C ILE A 14 -8.54 19.19 -12.42
N PRO A 15 -9.21 20.27 -11.96
CA PRO A 15 -8.72 21.05 -10.83
C PRO A 15 -8.65 20.20 -9.55
N GLN A 16 -7.61 20.41 -8.74
CA GLN A 16 -7.37 19.65 -7.51
C GLN A 16 -8.57 19.70 -6.56
N GLU A 17 -9.25 20.85 -6.45
CA GLU A 17 -10.45 21.01 -5.63
C GLU A 17 -11.58 20.08 -6.07
N THR A 18 -11.70 19.81 -7.37
CA THR A 18 -12.71 18.90 -7.91
C THR A 18 -12.37 17.45 -7.57
N LEU A 19 -11.09 17.08 -7.62
CA LEU A 19 -10.62 15.76 -7.22
C LEU A 19 -10.87 15.51 -5.72
N ILE A 20 -10.60 16.51 -4.88
CA ILE A 20 -10.89 16.46 -3.44
C ILE A 20 -12.39 16.35 -3.19
N ASP A 21 -13.21 17.09 -3.93
CA ASP A 21 -14.67 17.04 -3.81
C ASP A 21 -15.23 15.64 -4.14
N ILE A 22 -14.70 15.01 -5.20
CA ILE A 22 -15.01 13.62 -5.56
C ILE A 22 -14.69 12.67 -4.40
N LEU A 23 -13.50 12.78 -3.79
CA LEU A 23 -13.11 11.95 -2.66
C LEU A 23 -14.05 12.11 -1.47
N LYS A 24 -14.57 13.32 -1.22
CA LYS A 24 -15.48 13.59 -0.11
C LYS A 24 -16.85 12.96 -0.32
N HIS A 25 -17.42 13.07 -1.53
CA HIS A 25 -18.81 12.72 -1.77
C HIS A 25 -19.03 11.33 -2.34
N GLN A 26 -18.02 10.75 -3.01
CA GLN A 26 -18.15 9.43 -3.63
C GLN A 26 -17.66 8.32 -2.71
N THR A 27 -18.39 7.21 -2.71
CA THR A 27 -18.01 5.99 -1.98
C THR A 27 -17.21 5.02 -2.85
N THR A 28 -17.40 5.06 -4.16
CA THR A 28 -16.66 4.26 -5.13
C THR A 28 -16.06 5.16 -6.18
N ILE A 29 -14.74 5.07 -6.37
CA ILE A 29 -13.96 5.93 -7.24
C ILE A 29 -13.23 5.04 -8.24
N HIS A 30 -13.41 5.35 -9.54
CA HIS A 30 -12.85 4.58 -10.63
C HIS A 30 -11.88 5.43 -11.44
N SER A 31 -10.67 4.91 -11.65
CA SER A 31 -9.79 5.37 -12.72
C SER A 31 -9.41 6.85 -12.67
N ILE A 32 -9.40 7.44 -11.48
CA ILE A 32 -9.02 8.84 -11.28
C ILE A 32 -7.52 8.94 -10.97
N ASP A 33 -6.89 9.96 -11.55
CA ASP A 33 -5.52 10.33 -11.24
C ASP A 33 -5.48 11.40 -10.14
N PHE A 34 -4.94 11.02 -8.99
CA PHE A 34 -4.68 11.88 -7.83
C PHE A 34 -3.19 12.15 -7.64
N SER A 35 -2.36 11.88 -8.66
CA SER A 35 -0.90 11.96 -8.53
C SER A 35 -0.43 13.36 -8.11
N GLY A 36 0.58 13.40 -7.24
CA GLY A 36 1.19 14.66 -6.78
C GLY A 36 0.36 15.47 -5.78
N LEU A 37 -0.82 15.00 -5.40
CA LEU A 37 -1.63 15.65 -4.37
C LEU A 37 -1.06 15.45 -2.95
N SER A 38 -1.60 16.20 -2.00
CA SER A 38 -1.36 16.01 -0.57
C SER A 38 -2.68 15.88 0.17
N PHE A 39 -2.76 14.93 1.10
CA PHE A 39 -3.90 14.70 1.98
C PHE A 39 -3.44 14.70 3.44
N GLU A 40 -4.09 15.51 4.26
CA GLU A 40 -3.75 15.65 5.67
C GLU A 40 -5.00 15.46 6.53
N ASN A 41 -4.94 14.47 7.44
CA ASN A 41 -6.01 14.15 8.40
C ASN A 41 -7.38 13.87 7.77
N GLU A 42 -7.40 13.43 6.52
CA GLU A 42 -8.62 13.07 5.80
C GLU A 42 -9.09 11.66 6.15
N ASP A 43 -10.41 11.46 6.18
CA ASP A 43 -11.04 10.17 6.41
C ASP A 43 -11.65 9.61 5.12
N PHE A 44 -11.01 8.58 4.58
CA PHE A 44 -11.44 7.84 3.40
C PHE A 44 -12.02 6.47 3.75
N SER A 45 -12.25 6.18 5.03
CA SER A 45 -12.64 4.85 5.51
C SER A 45 -13.86 4.30 4.78
N GLY A 46 -13.83 3.00 4.47
CA GLY A 46 -14.91 2.29 3.78
C GLY A 46 -15.07 2.59 2.29
N LYS A 47 -14.25 3.48 1.71
CA LYS A 47 -14.30 3.79 0.28
C LYS A 47 -13.75 2.65 -0.57
N THR A 48 -14.21 2.59 -1.81
CA THR A 48 -13.71 1.66 -2.82
C THR A 48 -12.96 2.42 -3.90
N PHE A 49 -11.70 2.05 -4.14
CA PHE A 49 -10.86 2.59 -5.20
C PHE A 49 -10.54 1.51 -6.21
N ILE A 50 -10.83 1.76 -7.49
CA ILE A 50 -10.58 0.81 -8.57
C ILE A 50 -9.78 1.50 -9.66
N GLY A 51 -8.57 1.01 -9.91
CA GLY A 51 -7.73 1.58 -10.96
C GLY A 51 -7.32 3.02 -10.70
N CYS A 52 -7.30 3.51 -9.46
CA CYS A 52 -6.94 4.90 -9.17
C CYS A 52 -5.41 5.06 -9.06
N ARG A 53 -4.91 6.23 -9.44
CA ARG A 53 -3.49 6.58 -9.31
C ARG A 53 -3.28 7.56 -8.16
N PHE A 54 -2.36 7.21 -7.28
CA PHE A 54 -1.91 7.97 -6.11
C PHE A 54 -0.37 8.09 -6.12
N SER A 55 0.24 8.07 -7.30
CA SER A 55 1.69 8.12 -7.43
C SER A 55 2.21 9.48 -6.99
N ASN A 56 3.32 9.50 -6.26
CA ASN A 56 3.93 10.73 -5.71
C ASN A 56 2.99 11.55 -4.80
N VAL A 57 1.99 10.93 -4.16
CA VAL A 57 1.09 11.60 -3.22
C VAL A 57 1.69 11.63 -1.81
N SER A 58 1.44 12.69 -1.07
CA SER A 58 1.73 12.75 0.37
C SER A 58 0.47 12.49 1.18
N PHE A 59 0.53 11.54 2.11
CA PHE A 59 -0.55 11.20 3.02
C PHE A 59 -0.06 11.31 4.46
N THR A 60 -0.63 12.23 5.22
CA THR A 60 -0.28 12.46 6.62
C THR A 60 -1.53 12.34 7.49
N GLY A 61 -1.54 11.42 8.46
CA GLY A 61 -2.67 11.27 9.38
C GLY A 61 -3.96 10.75 8.73
N VAL A 62 -3.91 10.20 7.51
CA VAL A 62 -5.13 9.79 6.79
C VAL A 62 -5.66 8.47 7.33
N LYS A 63 -6.98 8.30 7.26
CA LYS A 63 -7.66 7.03 7.54
C LYS A 63 -8.16 6.40 6.26
N MET A 64 -7.71 5.19 6.01
CA MET A 64 -8.11 4.34 4.90
C MET A 64 -8.75 3.04 5.43
N ASP A 65 -9.24 3.06 6.67
CA ASP A 65 -9.72 1.85 7.34
C ASP A 65 -10.90 1.23 6.59
N ARG A 66 -10.90 -0.09 6.42
CA ARG A 66 -11.95 -0.83 5.68
C ARG A 66 -12.13 -0.39 4.22
N CYS A 67 -11.14 0.31 3.65
CA CYS A 67 -11.13 0.59 2.21
C CYS A 67 -10.95 -0.69 1.40
N ARG A 68 -11.53 -0.69 0.20
CA ARG A 68 -11.26 -1.70 -0.82
C ARG A 68 -10.49 -1.08 -1.96
N CYS A 69 -9.30 -1.60 -2.24
CA CYS A 69 -8.45 -1.13 -3.33
C CYS A 69 -8.21 -2.27 -4.32
N ARG A 70 -8.44 -1.99 -5.61
CA ARG A 70 -8.19 -2.93 -6.70
C ARG A 70 -7.41 -2.25 -7.80
N MET A 71 -6.26 -2.82 -8.15
CA MET A 71 -5.42 -2.29 -9.24
C MET A 71 -5.06 -0.82 -9.05
N CYS A 72 -4.81 -0.40 -7.80
CA CYS A 72 -4.42 0.98 -7.50
C CYS A 72 -2.90 1.16 -7.51
N PHE A 73 -2.46 2.38 -7.81
CA PHE A 73 -1.07 2.72 -8.09
C PHE A 73 -0.58 3.79 -7.12
N PHE A 74 0.12 3.39 -6.04
CA PHE A 74 0.63 4.28 -5.00
C PHE A 74 2.12 4.59 -5.16
N GLU A 75 2.73 4.33 -6.31
CA GLU A 75 4.19 4.35 -6.45
C GLU A 75 4.82 5.68 -6.03
N PHE A 76 5.94 5.58 -5.31
CA PHE A 76 6.72 6.71 -4.83
C PHE A 76 5.96 7.71 -3.95
N SER A 77 4.79 7.33 -3.43
CA SER A 77 4.06 8.11 -2.42
C SER A 77 4.75 8.05 -1.04
N ALA A 78 4.26 8.88 -0.12
CA ALA A 78 4.66 8.84 1.28
C ALA A 78 3.42 8.73 2.19
N PHE A 79 3.42 7.79 3.12
CA PHE A 79 2.45 7.66 4.19
C PHE A 79 3.12 7.93 5.54
N THR A 80 2.58 8.85 6.31
CA THR A 80 3.03 9.18 7.67
C THR A 80 1.83 9.13 8.62
N ALA A 81 1.97 8.45 9.76
CA ALA A 81 0.97 8.39 10.81
C ALA A 81 -0.45 8.00 10.33
N SER A 82 -0.54 7.12 9.32
CA SER A 82 -1.78 6.80 8.61
C SER A 82 -2.28 5.38 8.93
N SER A 83 -3.59 5.17 8.82
CA SER A 83 -4.22 3.89 9.15
C SER A 83 -4.86 3.23 7.92
N PHE A 84 -4.61 1.93 7.76
CA PHE A 84 -5.14 1.02 6.75
C PHE A 84 -5.69 -0.24 7.44
N THR A 85 -6.36 -0.08 8.57
CA THR A 85 -6.84 -1.21 9.37
C THR A 85 -8.00 -1.91 8.65
N GLU A 86 -8.02 -3.23 8.65
CA GLU A 86 -9.08 -4.05 8.04
C GLU A 86 -9.34 -3.74 6.55
N THR A 87 -8.29 -3.38 5.81
CA THR A 87 -8.42 -3.07 4.37
C THR A 87 -8.40 -4.32 3.50
N ASP A 88 -9.00 -4.22 2.32
CA ASP A 88 -8.91 -5.23 1.28
C ASP A 88 -8.25 -4.63 0.04
N ILE A 89 -6.93 -4.81 -0.06
CA ILE A 89 -6.08 -4.24 -1.10
C ILE A 89 -5.50 -5.37 -1.93
N GLN A 90 -5.85 -5.43 -3.21
CA GLN A 90 -5.39 -6.50 -4.09
C GLN A 90 -4.89 -5.96 -5.42
N PHE A 91 -3.89 -6.65 -5.96
CA PHE A 91 -3.28 -6.35 -7.26
C PHE A 91 -2.81 -4.89 -7.39
N SER A 92 -2.45 -4.27 -6.27
CA SER A 92 -2.06 -2.86 -6.21
C SER A 92 -0.55 -2.73 -6.06
N SER A 93 -0.05 -1.56 -6.41
CA SER A 93 1.38 -1.26 -6.42
C SER A 93 1.71 -0.19 -5.39
N PHE A 94 2.64 -0.51 -4.49
CA PHE A 94 3.25 0.36 -3.50
C PHE A 94 4.75 0.51 -3.77
N ALA A 95 5.19 0.35 -5.02
CA ALA A 95 6.61 0.33 -5.33
C ALA A 95 7.28 1.66 -4.92
N GLY A 96 8.39 1.57 -4.19
CA GLY A 96 9.17 2.75 -3.77
C GLY A 96 8.48 3.67 -2.75
N VAL A 97 7.38 3.24 -2.14
CA VAL A 97 6.64 4.03 -1.13
C VAL A 97 7.45 4.18 0.16
N ARG A 98 7.36 5.36 0.77
CA ARG A 98 7.84 5.59 2.14
C ARG A 98 6.69 5.45 3.14
N ILE A 99 6.85 4.62 4.15
CA ILE A 99 5.83 4.32 5.16
C ILE A 99 6.43 4.57 6.54
N SER A 100 5.84 5.46 7.33
CA SER A 100 6.33 5.82 8.67
C SER A 100 5.18 5.92 9.67
N GLY A 101 5.25 5.21 10.80
CA GLY A 101 4.23 5.30 11.85
C GLY A 101 2.84 4.82 11.40
N CYS A 102 2.76 3.84 10.49
CA CYS A 102 1.50 3.42 9.88
C CYS A 102 1.04 2.03 10.36
N THR A 103 -0.25 1.74 10.19
CA THR A 103 -0.80 0.40 10.45
C THR A 103 -1.58 -0.11 9.25
N PHE A 104 -1.38 -1.39 8.92
CA PHE A 104 -2.14 -2.19 7.96
C PHE A 104 -2.77 -3.41 8.66
N ALA A 105 -3.00 -3.33 9.97
CA ALA A 105 -3.40 -4.48 10.76
C ALA A 105 -4.74 -5.09 10.30
N GLY A 106 -4.83 -6.42 10.33
CA GLY A 106 -6.05 -7.16 9.98
C GLY A 106 -6.47 -7.05 8.50
N SER A 107 -5.54 -6.72 7.61
CA SER A 107 -5.85 -6.43 6.20
C SER A 107 -5.59 -7.61 5.26
N ASP A 108 -6.40 -7.69 4.20
CA ASP A 108 -6.15 -8.55 3.04
C ASP A 108 -5.29 -7.81 2.02
N LEU A 109 -3.99 -8.09 2.02
CA LEU A 109 -2.97 -7.45 1.17
C LEU A 109 -2.45 -8.44 0.11
N LEU A 110 -3.34 -8.97 -0.72
CA LEU A 110 -3.03 -10.09 -1.62
C LEU A 110 -2.46 -9.63 -2.97
N ASN A 111 -1.40 -10.30 -3.43
CA ASN A 111 -0.78 -10.06 -4.75
C ASN A 111 -0.33 -8.60 -4.96
N ASN A 112 0.10 -7.92 -3.89
CA ASN A 112 0.56 -6.54 -3.96
C ASN A 112 2.06 -6.44 -4.20
N ASN A 113 2.46 -5.33 -4.82
CA ASN A 113 3.85 -5.01 -5.06
C ASN A 113 4.36 -3.98 -4.04
N PHE A 114 5.07 -4.42 -3.00
CA PHE A 114 5.78 -3.59 -2.03
C PHE A 114 7.29 -3.53 -2.31
N ASN A 115 7.70 -3.70 -3.57
CA ASN A 115 9.13 -3.68 -3.90
C ASN A 115 9.73 -2.29 -3.66
N GLY A 116 10.93 -2.25 -3.08
CA GLY A 116 11.65 -1.00 -2.85
C GLY A 116 11.04 -0.06 -1.83
N ILE A 117 10.05 -0.49 -1.02
CA ILE A 117 9.51 0.36 0.04
C ILE A 117 10.57 0.65 1.10
N THR A 118 10.42 1.79 1.78
CA THR A 118 11.10 2.05 3.04
C THR A 118 10.05 2.16 4.14
N SER A 119 10.14 1.29 5.14
CA SER A 119 9.20 1.20 6.26
C SER A 119 9.90 1.49 7.57
N PHE A 120 9.31 2.35 8.40
CA PHE A 120 9.73 2.65 9.77
C PHE A 120 8.51 2.66 10.70
N ASP A 121 8.61 2.06 11.88
CA ASP A 121 7.54 2.04 12.89
C ASP A 121 6.17 1.69 12.30
N THR A 122 6.08 0.51 11.68
CA THR A 122 4.91 0.12 10.87
C THR A 122 4.42 -1.27 11.23
N SER A 123 3.10 -1.46 11.29
CA SER A 123 2.48 -2.74 11.60
C SER A 123 1.74 -3.33 10.39
N PHE A 124 2.04 -4.58 10.06
CA PHE A 124 1.28 -5.45 9.14
C PHE A 124 0.62 -6.61 9.90
N ASN A 125 0.49 -6.50 11.23
CA ASN A 125 0.05 -7.62 12.07
C ASN A 125 -1.35 -8.13 11.70
N ASP A 126 -1.57 -9.43 11.87
CA ASP A 126 -2.87 -10.09 11.66
C ASP A 126 -3.37 -10.01 10.20
N SER A 127 -2.49 -9.72 9.25
CA SER A 127 -2.82 -9.50 7.84
C SER A 127 -2.47 -10.69 6.94
N ASP A 128 -3.17 -10.82 5.82
CA ASP A 128 -2.84 -11.75 4.75
C ASP A 128 -2.01 -11.05 3.67
N LEU A 129 -0.79 -11.52 3.44
CA LEU A 129 0.16 -10.99 2.46
C LEU A 129 0.43 -12.00 1.34
N TYR A 130 -0.50 -12.93 1.10
CA TYR A 130 -0.34 -14.01 0.12
C TYR A 130 0.14 -13.47 -1.22
N ASN A 131 1.25 -14.05 -1.69
CA ASN A 131 1.87 -13.73 -2.98
C ASN A 131 2.24 -12.23 -3.18
N SER A 132 2.36 -11.47 -2.10
CA SER A 132 2.90 -10.10 -2.13
C SER A 132 4.43 -10.09 -2.13
N ARG A 133 5.04 -8.99 -2.56
CA ARG A 133 6.51 -8.92 -2.75
C ARG A 133 7.11 -7.68 -2.08
N PHE A 134 8.16 -7.90 -1.30
CA PHE A 134 8.98 -6.90 -0.60
C PHE A 134 10.44 -6.93 -1.10
N ILE A 135 10.63 -7.14 -2.41
CA ILE A 135 11.97 -7.24 -3.01
C ILE A 135 12.65 -5.88 -2.96
N MET A 136 13.90 -5.82 -2.49
CA MET A 136 14.66 -4.58 -2.29
C MET A 136 14.03 -3.60 -1.29
N ALA A 137 13.12 -4.05 -0.43
CA ALA A 137 12.53 -3.21 0.62
C ALA A 137 13.49 -3.00 1.80
N SER A 138 13.43 -1.85 2.46
CA SER A 138 14.14 -1.58 3.71
C SER A 138 13.14 -1.48 4.85
N LEU A 139 13.29 -2.32 5.87
CA LEU A 139 12.32 -2.45 6.96
C LEU A 139 13.00 -2.19 8.31
N ALA A 140 12.57 -1.15 9.01
CA ALA A 140 13.00 -0.84 10.37
C ALA A 140 11.77 -0.77 11.28
N ASP A 141 11.87 -1.32 12.49
CA ASP A 141 10.79 -1.27 13.50
C ASP A 141 9.43 -1.68 12.91
N THR A 142 9.44 -2.72 12.06
CA THR A 142 8.27 -3.16 11.29
C THR A 142 7.82 -4.53 11.76
N SER A 143 6.52 -4.70 12.01
CA SER A 143 5.96 -5.93 12.57
C SER A 143 5.10 -6.67 11.54
N PHE A 144 5.36 -7.96 11.35
CA PHE A 144 4.59 -8.92 10.54
C PHE A 144 4.19 -10.10 11.43
N GLN A 145 3.53 -9.83 12.57
CA GLN A 145 3.12 -10.86 13.51
C GLN A 145 1.76 -11.45 13.12
N ASN A 146 1.60 -12.76 13.29
CA ASN A 146 0.36 -13.47 12.97
C ASN A 146 -0.12 -13.25 11.52
N CYS A 147 0.81 -13.17 10.59
CA CYS A 147 0.52 -12.95 9.17
C CYS A 147 0.46 -14.27 8.39
N ASN A 148 -0.36 -14.29 7.35
CA ASN A 148 -0.22 -15.25 6.26
C ASN A 148 0.79 -14.72 5.23
N LEU A 149 1.99 -15.29 5.23
CA LEU A 149 3.13 -14.97 4.38
C LEU A 149 3.34 -16.00 3.26
N LYS A 150 2.35 -16.84 2.98
CA LYS A 150 2.46 -17.86 1.94
C LYS A 150 2.76 -17.24 0.58
N LYS A 151 3.85 -17.68 -0.06
CA LYS A 151 4.41 -17.15 -1.31
C LYS A 151 4.84 -15.67 -1.24
N THR A 152 4.83 -15.05 -0.06
CA THR A 152 5.33 -13.69 0.10
C THR A 152 6.84 -13.69 -0.10
N MET A 153 7.36 -12.73 -0.87
CA MET A 153 8.79 -12.65 -1.19
C MET A 153 9.48 -11.55 -0.39
N PHE A 154 10.50 -11.90 0.37
CA PHE A 154 11.42 -10.99 1.03
C PHE A 154 12.83 -11.27 0.46
N MET A 155 13.27 -10.48 -0.50
CA MET A 155 14.54 -10.70 -1.20
C MET A 155 15.33 -9.40 -1.22
N GLN A 156 16.59 -9.46 -0.78
CA GLN A 156 17.43 -8.25 -0.67
C GLN A 156 16.75 -7.22 0.23
N THR A 157 16.26 -7.68 1.39
CA THR A 157 15.45 -6.90 2.30
C THR A 157 16.23 -6.62 3.58
N PRO A 158 17.00 -5.51 3.68
CA PRO A 158 17.58 -5.10 4.95
C PRO A 158 16.51 -4.94 6.03
N ARG A 159 16.77 -5.53 7.20
CA ARG A 159 15.83 -5.57 8.34
C ARG A 159 16.52 -5.17 9.63
N SER A 160 15.91 -4.25 10.39
CA SER A 160 16.30 -3.92 11.76
C SER A 160 15.05 -3.91 12.66
N ASN A 161 15.09 -4.63 13.78
CA ASN A 161 13.94 -4.78 14.69
C ASN A 161 12.64 -5.18 13.96
N VAL A 162 12.70 -6.23 13.14
CA VAL A 162 11.55 -6.77 12.40
C VAL A 162 11.08 -8.06 13.04
N SER A 163 9.77 -8.17 13.32
CA SER A 163 9.17 -9.36 13.93
C SER A 163 8.32 -10.13 12.91
N PHE A 164 8.53 -11.44 12.81
CA PHE A 164 7.69 -12.38 12.06
C PHE A 164 6.99 -13.39 12.96
N LYS A 165 6.87 -13.10 14.26
CA LYS A 165 6.36 -14.04 15.26
C LYS A 165 4.95 -14.53 14.89
N SER A 166 4.73 -15.83 15.03
CA SER A 166 3.45 -16.51 14.71
C SER A 166 3.02 -16.44 13.24
N SER A 167 3.89 -15.98 12.34
CA SER A 167 3.63 -16.00 10.90
C SER A 167 4.19 -17.28 10.27
N ASN A 168 3.59 -17.75 9.17
CA ASN A 168 4.02 -18.96 8.46
C ASN A 168 5.25 -18.70 7.56
N THR A 169 6.38 -18.28 8.15
CA THR A 169 7.65 -17.95 7.46
C THR A 169 8.19 -19.07 6.57
N ARG A 170 7.91 -20.34 6.89
CA ARG A 170 8.29 -21.50 6.06
C ARG A 170 7.57 -21.57 4.71
N GLU A 171 6.42 -20.91 4.58
CA GLU A 171 5.70 -20.79 3.31
C GLU A 171 6.08 -19.52 2.53
N ALA A 172 6.91 -18.65 3.11
CA ALA A 172 7.45 -17.46 2.46
C ALA A 172 8.76 -17.76 1.73
N LEU A 173 9.17 -16.84 0.86
CA LEU A 173 10.42 -16.90 0.11
C LEU A 173 11.38 -15.84 0.62
N PHE A 174 12.47 -16.26 1.25
CA PHE A 174 13.53 -15.37 1.73
C PHE A 174 14.78 -15.44 0.86
N GLY A 175 15.48 -14.31 0.72
CA GLY A 175 16.79 -14.26 0.10
C GLY A 175 17.81 -15.13 0.84
N LYS A 176 18.88 -15.52 0.14
CA LYS A 176 19.95 -16.32 0.73
C LYS A 176 20.56 -15.58 1.93
N GLY A 177 20.49 -16.19 3.12
CA GLY A 177 20.98 -15.58 4.37
C GLY A 177 20.01 -14.59 5.02
N GLU A 178 18.80 -14.43 4.49
CA GLU A 178 17.77 -13.52 5.02
C GLU A 178 16.62 -14.25 5.74
N ASN A 179 16.73 -15.57 5.95
CA ASN A 179 15.72 -16.33 6.69
C ASN A 179 15.63 -15.81 8.15
N PRO A 180 14.43 -15.48 8.66
CA PRO A 180 14.26 -15.05 10.04
C PRO A 180 14.26 -16.18 11.09
N GLU A 181 14.22 -17.45 10.66
CA GLU A 181 14.37 -18.66 11.52
C GLU A 181 15.84 -19.02 11.78
#